data_AF-A0A1S1LMA1-F1
#
_entry.id   AF-A0A1S1LMA1-F1
#
_cell.length_a   1.000
_cell.length_b   1.000
_cell.length_c   1.000
_cell.angle_alpha   90.00
_cell.angle_beta   90.00
_cell.angle_gamma   90.00
#
_symmetry.space_group_name_H-M   'P 1'
#
loop_
_entity.id
_entity.type
_entity.pdbx_description
1 polymer ?
#
loop_
_entity_poly.entity_id
_entity_poly.type
_entity_poly.pdbx_seq_one_letter_code
_entity_poly.pdbx_strand_id
1 'polypeptide(L)'
;MNFFAERAASDAAVVAACTRASGCALESDGHTIDDPQGYVQITEYTDGFRMGLCIIAAPDVPVTRSHEAVAQAIARELRQRVLFDIEDPSTASGERWILAMPDGAVSTVDIVEYEDGVGLA
;
A
#
# COMPACT_ATOMS: atom_id res chain seq x y z
N MET A 1 6.85 -2.78 -3.05
CA MET A 1 5.55 -3.35 -2.61
C MET A 1 4.46 -2.37 -3.00
N ASN A 2 3.56 -2.74 -3.91
CA ASN A 2 2.53 -1.85 -4.46
C ASN A 2 1.18 -2.05 -3.76
N PHE A 3 0.47 -0.96 -3.52
CA PHE A 3 -0.88 -0.98 -2.95
C PHE A 3 -1.61 0.34 -3.23
N PHE A 4 -2.91 0.37 -2.96
CA PHE A 4 -3.78 1.47 -3.29
C PHE A 4 -4.68 1.82 -2.11
N ALA A 5 -4.83 3.11 -1.80
CA ALA A 5 -5.76 3.61 -0.80
C ALA A 5 -7.03 4.15 -1.44
N GLU A 6 -8.18 3.82 -0.85
CA GLU A 6 -9.50 4.16 -1.42
C GLU A 6 -9.68 5.67 -1.64
N ARG A 7 -9.16 6.47 -0.71
CA ARG A 7 -9.23 7.93 -0.71
C ARG A 7 -7.83 8.51 -0.53
N ALA A 8 -7.61 9.68 -1.11
CA ALA A 8 -6.40 10.44 -0.90
C ALA A 8 -6.19 10.72 0.61
N ALA A 9 -4.95 10.57 1.05
CA ALA A 9 -4.48 10.94 2.38
C ALA A 9 -3.23 11.81 2.21
N SER A 10 -2.97 12.71 3.15
CA SER A 10 -1.72 13.50 3.11
C SER A 10 -0.49 12.59 3.16
N ASP A 11 0.58 12.95 2.47
CA ASP A 11 1.90 12.32 2.53
C ASP A 11 2.33 11.95 3.96
N ALA A 12 2.24 12.91 4.90
CA ALA A 12 2.60 12.66 6.30
C ALA A 12 1.81 11.51 6.94
N ALA A 13 0.53 11.37 6.61
CA ALA A 13 -0.30 10.28 7.13
C ALA A 13 0.04 8.94 6.47
N VAL A 14 0.29 8.95 5.15
CA VAL A 14 0.71 7.78 4.38
C VAL A 14 2.06 7.28 4.89
N VAL A 15 3.07 8.15 4.97
CA VAL A 15 4.41 7.82 5.46
C VAL A 15 4.34 7.27 6.88
N ALA A 16 3.62 7.94 7.78
CA ALA A 16 3.48 7.48 9.15
C ALA A 16 2.81 6.09 9.26
N ALA A 17 1.79 5.81 8.43
CA ALA A 17 1.17 4.50 8.36
C ALA A 17 2.11 3.43 7.80
N CYS A 18 2.80 3.73 6.71
CA CYS A 18 3.74 2.82 6.07
C CYS A 18 4.91 2.49 7.00
N THR A 19 5.49 3.49 7.68
CA THR A 19 6.58 3.28 8.64
C THR A 19 6.17 2.38 9.79
N ARG A 20 4.98 2.61 10.37
CA ARG A 20 4.46 1.73 11.43
C ARG A 20 4.19 0.31 10.92
N ALA A 21 3.69 0.17 9.70
CA ALA A 21 3.32 -1.10 9.11
C ALA A 21 4.54 -1.93 8.68
N SER A 22 5.54 -1.32 8.05
CA SER A 22 6.77 -1.97 7.57
C SER A 22 7.82 -2.13 8.67
N GLY A 23 7.79 -1.27 9.70
CA GLY A 23 8.83 -1.19 10.72
C GLY A 23 10.09 -0.45 10.27
N CYS A 24 10.04 0.27 9.15
CA CYS A 24 11.16 0.99 8.55
C CYS A 24 10.87 2.50 8.55
N ALA A 25 11.86 3.35 8.81
CA ALA A 25 11.72 4.79 8.65
C ALA A 25 11.62 5.14 7.16
N LEU A 26 10.53 5.80 6.74
CA LEU A 26 10.25 6.09 5.33
C LEU A 26 10.03 7.59 5.15
N GLU A 27 10.26 8.08 3.94
CA GLU A 27 9.89 9.43 3.50
C GLU A 27 9.08 9.41 2.20
N SER A 28 8.57 10.58 1.79
CA SER A 28 8.01 10.84 0.45
C SER A 28 8.36 12.25 -0.02
N ASP A 29 8.10 12.58 -1.29
CA ASP A 29 8.34 13.91 -1.86
C ASP A 29 7.67 15.04 -1.04
N GLY A 30 6.46 14.79 -0.51
CA GLY A 30 5.72 15.73 0.32
C GLY A 30 5.98 15.62 1.82
N HIS A 31 6.80 14.66 2.27
CA HIS A 31 7.12 14.45 3.68
C HIS A 31 8.50 13.81 3.88
N THR A 32 9.52 14.65 3.98
CA THR A 32 10.92 14.25 4.23
C THR A 32 11.18 14.04 5.72
N ILE A 33 12.07 13.11 6.06
CA ILE A 33 12.55 12.89 7.43
C ILE A 33 14.07 12.82 7.47
N ASP A 34 14.66 12.96 8.66
CA ASP A 34 16.09 12.72 8.84
C ASP A 34 16.39 11.20 8.79
N ASP A 35 17.47 10.82 8.11
CA ASP A 35 17.98 9.45 7.98
C ASP A 35 16.94 8.39 7.54
N PRO A 36 16.28 8.56 6.37
CA PRO A 36 15.30 7.61 5.87
C PRO A 36 15.94 6.26 5.51
N GLN A 37 15.23 5.17 5.81
CA GLN A 37 15.61 3.79 5.45
C GLN A 37 14.94 3.32 4.14
N GLY A 38 14.09 4.17 3.57
CA GLY A 38 13.35 3.88 2.36
C GLY A 38 12.42 5.03 1.99
N TYR A 39 11.64 4.79 0.94
CA TYR A 39 10.82 5.79 0.28
C TYR A 39 9.41 5.23 0.03
N VAL A 40 8.39 6.09 0.10
CA VAL A 40 7.03 5.82 -0.35
C VAL A 40 6.75 6.70 -1.55
N GLN A 41 6.66 6.08 -2.73
CA GLN A 41 6.16 6.74 -3.92
C GLN A 41 4.64 6.84 -3.84
N ILE A 42 4.10 8.03 -4.13
CA ILE A 42 2.66 8.33 -4.10
C ILE A 42 2.23 8.82 -5.49
N THR A 43 1.21 8.17 -6.03
CA THR A 43 0.60 8.52 -7.32
C THR A 43 -0.91 8.72 -7.12
N GLU A 44 -1.47 9.81 -7.64
CA GLU A 44 -2.92 10.05 -7.60
C GLU A 44 -3.60 9.50 -8.86
N TYR A 45 -4.81 8.97 -8.68
CA TYR A 45 -5.64 8.41 -9.75
C TYR A 45 -7.05 9.01 -9.72
N THR A 46 -7.67 9.13 -10.89
CA THR A 46 -9.04 9.65 -11.02
C THR A 46 -10.11 8.56 -10.87
N ASP A 47 -9.80 7.31 -11.22
CA ASP A 47 -10.73 6.18 -11.15
C ASP A 47 -10.37 5.16 -10.05
N GLY A 48 -11.39 4.52 -9.49
CA GLY A 48 -11.22 3.47 -8.48
C GLY A 48 -10.60 3.97 -7.17
N PHE A 49 -9.54 3.30 -6.72
CA PHE A 49 -8.74 3.69 -5.56
C PHE A 49 -7.87 4.89 -5.93
N ARG A 50 -8.08 6.01 -5.23
CA ARG A 50 -7.58 7.33 -5.64
C ARG A 50 -6.08 7.54 -5.47
N MET A 51 -5.38 6.62 -4.83
CA MET A 51 -3.98 6.80 -4.47
C MET A 51 -3.20 5.49 -4.57
N GLY A 52 -2.32 5.39 -5.56
CA GLY A 52 -1.31 4.35 -5.67
C GLY A 52 -0.10 4.63 -4.82
N LEU A 53 0.42 3.59 -4.19
CA LEU A 53 1.48 3.68 -3.19
C LEU A 53 2.49 2.56 -3.44
N CYS A 54 3.77 2.89 -3.45
CA CYS A 54 4.84 1.90 -3.51
C CYS A 54 5.86 2.13 -2.40
N ILE A 55 6.02 1.15 -1.51
CA ILE A 55 7.12 1.14 -0.52
C ILE A 55 8.37 0.57 -1.20
N ILE A 56 9.43 1.36 -1.19
CA ILE A 56 10.77 1.06 -1.71
C ILE A 56 11.74 1.14 -0.52
N ALA A 57 12.11 -0.01 0.05
CA ALA A 57 13.09 -0.07 1.14
C ALA A 57 14.52 -0.25 0.58
N ALA A 58 15.52 0.18 1.33
CA ALA A 58 16.91 -0.15 1.02
C ALA A 58 17.13 -1.69 1.07
N PRO A 59 18.03 -2.26 0.23
CA PRO A 59 18.22 -3.71 0.13
C PRO A 59 18.60 -4.42 1.43
N ASP A 60 19.21 -3.71 2.37
CA ASP A 60 19.66 -4.18 3.68
C ASP A 60 18.63 -3.98 4.80
N VAL A 61 17.47 -3.39 4.50
CA VAL A 61 16.38 -3.13 5.45
C VAL A 61 15.26 -4.15 5.21
N PRO A 62 15.22 -5.26 5.97
CA PRO A 62 14.20 -6.27 5.77
C PRO A 62 12.84 -5.76 6.21
N VAL A 63 11.85 -5.81 5.31
CA VAL A 63 10.45 -5.74 5.72
C VAL A 63 10.12 -7.06 6.42
N THR A 64 9.90 -7.00 7.73
CA THR A 64 9.81 -8.20 8.58
C THR A 64 8.40 -8.80 8.66
N ARG A 65 7.39 -8.13 8.10
CA ARG A 65 5.98 -8.54 8.16
C ARG A 65 5.49 -9.06 6.81
N SER A 66 4.51 -9.97 6.84
CA SER A 66 3.82 -10.41 5.63
C SER A 66 3.04 -9.26 4.98
N HIS A 67 2.82 -9.35 3.66
CA HIS A 67 2.00 -8.39 2.91
C HIS A 67 0.62 -8.18 3.55
N GLU A 68 -0.04 -9.25 4.00
CA GLU A 68 -1.35 -9.18 4.65
C GLU A 68 -1.31 -8.39 5.97
N ALA A 69 -0.28 -8.61 6.80
CA ALA A 69 -0.12 -7.89 8.06
C ALA A 69 0.20 -6.40 7.83
N VAL A 70 0.99 -6.09 6.79
CA VAL A 70 1.25 -4.71 6.37
C VAL A 70 -0.06 -4.06 5.89
N ALA A 71 -0.82 -4.72 5.02
CA ALA A 71 -2.09 -4.22 4.49
C ALA A 71 -3.10 -3.91 5.60
N GLN A 72 -3.28 -4.82 6.56
CA GLN A 72 -4.15 -4.61 7.72
C GLN A 72 -3.72 -3.41 8.56
N ALA A 73 -2.42 -3.30 8.83
CA ALA A 73 -1.89 -2.19 9.63
C ALA A 73 -2.13 -0.83 8.94
N ILE A 74 -1.88 -0.75 7.63
CA ILE A 74 -2.11 0.48 6.86
C ILE A 74 -3.60 0.82 6.78
N ALA A 75 -4.46 -0.16 6.45
CA ALA A 75 -5.91 0.06 6.38
C ALA A 75 -6.49 0.58 7.70
N ARG A 76 -6.05 0.00 8.81
CA ARG A 76 -6.45 0.43 10.16
C ARG A 76 -5.97 1.84 10.48
N GLU A 77 -4.71 2.14 10.19
CA GLU A 77 -4.11 3.43 10.49
C GLU A 77 -4.74 4.57 9.67
N LEU A 78 -4.91 4.35 8.36
CA LEU A 78 -5.54 5.32 7.46
C LEU A 78 -7.08 5.33 7.57
N ARG A 79 -7.66 4.39 8.32
CA ARG A 79 -9.11 4.23 8.53
C ARG A 79 -9.88 4.14 7.21
N GLN A 80 -9.36 3.35 6.28
CA GLN A 80 -9.97 3.14 4.97
C GLN A 80 -9.59 1.79 4.39
N ARG A 81 -10.27 1.42 3.29
CA ARG A 81 -9.93 0.22 2.54
C ARG A 81 -8.60 0.42 1.82
N VAL A 82 -7.80 -0.64 1.79
CA VAL A 82 -6.52 -0.64 1.10
C VAL A 82 -6.41 -1.92 0.28
N LEU A 83 -6.13 -1.76 -1.01
CA LEU A 83 -6.01 -2.85 -1.98
C LEU A 83 -4.53 -3.12 -2.22
N PHE A 84 -4.09 -4.36 -2.07
CA PHE A 84 -2.69 -4.76 -2.22
C PHE A 84 -2.52 -5.68 -3.43
N ASP A 85 -1.49 -5.38 -4.20
CA ASP A 85 -0.95 -6.23 -5.24
C ASP A 85 0.17 -7.10 -4.65
N ILE A 86 0.03 -8.43 -4.78
CA ILE A 86 0.98 -9.40 -4.25
C ILE A 86 1.38 -10.34 -5.38
N GLU A 87 2.68 -10.39 -5.69
CA GLU A 87 3.23 -11.38 -6.60
C GLU A 87 2.90 -12.80 -6.10
N ASP A 88 2.20 -13.57 -6.93
CA ASP A 88 1.79 -14.95 -6.67
C ASP A 88 1.95 -15.81 -7.94
N PRO A 89 3.08 -16.52 -8.09
CA PRO A 89 3.35 -17.38 -9.24
C PRO A 89 2.38 -18.56 -9.41
N SER A 90 1.51 -18.82 -8.43
CA SER A 90 0.50 -19.89 -8.52
C SER A 90 -0.76 -19.47 -9.26
N THR A 91 -0.94 -18.16 -9.49
CA THR A 91 -2.07 -17.60 -10.25
C THR A 91 -1.72 -17.46 -11.73
N ALA A 92 -2.73 -17.38 -12.60
CA ALA A 92 -2.51 -17.24 -14.04
C ALA A 92 -1.93 -15.87 -14.44
N SER A 93 -2.23 -14.82 -13.67
CA SER A 93 -1.67 -13.47 -13.82
C SER A 93 -0.27 -13.34 -13.24
N GLY A 94 0.13 -14.22 -12.31
CA GLY A 94 1.32 -14.05 -11.49
C GLY A 94 1.11 -13.10 -10.31
N GLU A 95 -0.14 -12.70 -10.05
CA GLU A 95 -0.53 -11.71 -9.04
C GLU A 95 -1.81 -12.16 -8.31
N ARG A 96 -1.85 -11.91 -7.01
CA ARG A 96 -3.02 -12.08 -6.16
C ARG A 96 -3.34 -10.75 -5.47
N TRP A 97 -4.58 -10.33 -5.60
CA TRP A 97 -5.06 -9.08 -5.00
C TRP A 97 -5.76 -9.33 -3.67
N ILE A 98 -5.44 -8.53 -2.65
CA ILE A 98 -6.13 -8.57 -1.36
C ILE A 98 -6.69 -7.20 -0.99
N LEU A 99 -7.88 -7.18 -0.41
CA LEU A 99 -8.50 -6.00 0.17
C LEU A 99 -8.43 -6.09 1.69
N ALA A 100 -7.72 -5.13 2.31
CA ALA A 100 -7.71 -4.94 3.74
C ALA A 100 -8.74 -3.87 4.14
N MET A 101 -9.59 -4.21 5.11
CA MET A 101 -10.62 -3.35 5.68
C MET A 101 -10.08 -2.65 6.95
N PRO A 102 -10.58 -1.46 7.30
CA PRO A 102 -10.10 -0.72 8.47
C PRO A 102 -10.38 -1.41 9.82
N ASP A 103 -11.29 -2.39 9.85
CA ASP A 103 -11.57 -3.24 11.02
C ASP A 103 -10.62 -4.44 11.16
N GLY A 104 -9.72 -4.64 10.19
CA GLY A 104 -8.74 -5.73 10.16
C GLY A 104 -9.16 -6.93 9.33
N ALA A 105 -10.37 -6.96 8.75
CA ALA A 105 -10.74 -8.01 7.82
C ALA A 105 -9.87 -7.95 6.55
N VAL A 106 -9.49 -9.11 6.01
CA VAL A 106 -8.76 -9.23 4.74
C VAL A 106 -9.47 -10.25 3.88
N SER A 107 -9.55 -9.99 2.58
CA SER A 107 -10.14 -10.92 1.61
C SER A 107 -9.39 -10.84 0.29
N THR A 108 -9.24 -11.98 -0.40
CA THR A 108 -8.84 -11.98 -1.81
C THR A 108 -9.97 -11.40 -2.65
N VAL A 109 -9.65 -10.55 -3.62
CA VAL A 109 -10.63 -9.86 -4.47
C VAL A 109 -10.20 -9.90 -5.93
N ASP A 110 -11.19 -9.78 -6.82
CA ASP A 110 -10.94 -9.47 -8.23
C ASP A 110 -10.93 -7.95 -8.42
N ILE A 111 -10.15 -7.50 -9.39
CA ILE A 111 -9.95 -6.08 -9.68
C ILE A 111 -10.40 -5.75 -11.11
N VAL A 112 -10.66 -4.46 -11.33
CA VAL A 112 -10.82 -3.87 -12.66
C VAL A 112 -9.74 -2.82 -12.82
N GLU A 113 -8.97 -2.91 -13.89
CA GLU A 113 -8.02 -1.87 -14.29
C GLU A 113 -8.74 -0.84 -15.16
N TYR A 114 -8.59 0.43 -14.80
CA TYR A 114 -9.06 1.56 -15.59
C TYR A 114 -7.90 2.15 -16.40
N GLU A 115 -8.20 3.08 -17.29
CA GLU A 115 -7.15 3.86 -17.97
C GLU A 115 -6.29 4.65 -16.96
N ASP A 116 -6.92 5.13 -15.89
CA ASP A 116 -6.27 5.91 -14.82
C ASP A 116 -6.68 5.42 -13.42
N GLY A 117 -6.33 4.17 -13.10
CA GLY A 117 -6.46 3.62 -11.74
C GLY A 117 -6.86 2.15 -11.69
N VAL A 118 -7.16 1.67 -10.47
CA VAL A 118 -7.59 0.29 -10.22
C VAL A 118 -8.77 0.29 -9.25
N GLY A 119 -9.76 -0.55 -9.50
CA GLY A 119 -10.97 -0.72 -8.67
C GLY A 119 -11.28 -2.17 -8.36
N LEU A 120 -12.40 -2.39 -7.65
CA LEU A 120 -12.94 -3.73 -7.39
C LEU A 120 -13.91 -4.09 -8.52
N ALA A 121 -13.89 -5.37 -8.94
CA ALA A 121 -14.83 -5.93 -9.92
C ALA A 121 -16.25 -6.14 -9.35
#